data_AF-A0A1M4XJN8-F1
#
_entry.id   AF-A0A1M4XJN8-F1
#
_cell.length_a   1.000
_cell.length_b   1.000
_cell.length_c   1.000
_cell.angle_alpha   90.00
_cell.angle_beta   90.00
_cell.angle_gamma   90.00
#
_symmetry.space_group_name_H-M   'P 1'
#
loop_
_entity.id
_entity.type
_entity.pdbx_description
1 polymer ?
#
loop_
_entity_poly.entity_id
_entity_poly.type
_entity_poly.pdbx_seq_one_letter_code
_entity_poly.pdbx_strand_id
1 'polypeptide(L)'
;MTDDPQANHATTRDRDQMRSAATNAPPEIAARQSLMAALSAASSAELDAALARLGDIPAATDIRPAESGLVMLRGRAGGDGRAFNLGEATVTRAAIRLADGRTGFAYHLGRDGRKARLAATLDGLWQGEERPRVEAAVSSVRDRLAAAAETKARRVAATRVDFFTMVRGED
;
A
#
# COMPACT_ATOMS: atom_id res chain seq x y z
N MET A 1 -2.87 9.42 47.43
CA MET A 1 -4.00 9.89 46.59
C MET A 1 -3.60 11.25 46.05
N THR A 2 -2.97 11.24 44.88
CA THR A 2 -2.67 12.43 44.07
C THR A 2 -2.64 11.92 42.63
N ASP A 3 -3.78 12.06 41.95
CA ASP A 3 -3.89 11.88 40.50
C ASP A 3 -3.24 13.08 39.83
N ASP A 4 -2.32 12.83 38.90
CA ASP A 4 -1.70 13.84 38.05
C ASP A 4 -2.43 13.87 36.69
N PRO A 5 -3.22 14.93 36.37
CA PRO A 5 -4.07 14.95 35.19
C PRO A 5 -3.35 15.65 34.03
N GLN A 6 -2.27 15.05 33.53
CA GLN A 6 -1.47 15.62 32.42
C GLN A 6 -1.07 14.55 31.40
N ALA A 7 -2.02 13.81 30.83
CA ALA A 7 -1.70 12.87 29.76
C ALA A 7 -2.88 12.58 28.82
N ASN A 8 -3.43 13.58 28.10
CA ASN A 8 -4.29 13.24 26.96
C ASN A 8 -4.54 14.36 25.93
N HIS A 9 -3.49 14.96 25.35
CA HIS A 9 -3.65 15.93 24.24
C HIS A 9 -2.77 15.67 22.99
N ALA A 10 -2.11 14.52 22.88
CA ALA A 10 -1.11 14.29 21.82
C ALA A 10 -1.60 13.55 20.55
N THR A 11 -2.86 13.11 20.43
CA THR A 11 -3.23 12.07 19.43
C THR A 11 -3.88 12.59 18.13
N THR A 12 -4.37 13.83 18.10
CA THR A 12 -4.99 14.41 16.89
C THR A 12 -3.94 14.87 15.87
N ARG A 13 -2.80 15.40 16.33
CA ARG A 13 -1.71 15.89 15.46
C ARG A 13 -1.11 14.80 14.59
N ASP A 14 -0.98 13.59 15.12
CA ASP A 14 -0.22 12.50 14.50
C ASP A 14 -0.83 11.96 13.19
N ARG A 15 -2.17 12.02 13.07
CA ARG A 15 -2.90 11.50 11.90
C ARG A 15 -3.03 12.54 10.78
N ASP A 16 -3.30 13.80 11.12
CA ASP A 16 -3.18 14.90 10.17
C ASP A 16 -1.74 15.02 9.70
N GLN A 17 -0.75 14.80 10.56
CA GLN A 17 0.67 14.86 10.19
C GLN A 17 1.09 13.69 9.30
N MET A 18 0.62 12.46 9.51
CA MET A 18 0.96 11.31 8.64
C MET A 18 0.18 11.29 7.30
N ARG A 19 -1.09 11.73 7.29
CA ARG A 19 -1.89 11.86 6.06
C ARG A 19 -1.52 13.14 5.29
N SER A 20 -1.20 14.24 5.97
CA SER A 20 -0.56 15.43 5.37
C SER A 20 0.82 15.11 4.83
N ALA A 21 1.65 14.33 5.55
CA ALA A 21 2.95 13.91 5.04
C ALA A 21 2.85 13.01 3.79
N ALA A 22 1.83 12.16 3.68
CA ALA A 22 1.57 11.39 2.45
C ALA A 22 1.02 12.28 1.30
N THR A 23 0.31 13.37 1.63
CA THR A 23 -0.22 14.34 0.65
C THR A 23 0.82 15.39 0.25
N ASN A 24 1.92 15.51 1.01
CA ASN A 24 3.00 16.49 0.82
C ASN A 24 4.39 15.83 0.74
N ALA A 25 4.44 14.53 0.46
CA ALA A 25 5.69 13.80 0.28
C ALA A 25 6.42 14.36 -0.95
N PRO A 26 7.76 14.43 -0.93
CA PRO A 26 8.53 14.72 -2.13
C PRO A 26 8.04 13.85 -3.31
N PRO A 27 7.91 14.38 -4.53
CA PRO A 27 7.29 13.67 -5.66
C PRO A 27 7.84 12.26 -5.90
N GLU A 28 9.14 12.07 -5.66
CA GLU A 28 9.81 10.77 -5.82
C GLU A 28 9.37 9.74 -4.76
N ILE A 29 9.14 10.19 -3.52
CA ILE A 29 8.60 9.32 -2.46
C ILE A 29 7.17 8.89 -2.82
N ALA A 30 6.33 9.83 -3.27
CA ALA A 30 4.96 9.53 -3.68
C ALA A 30 4.92 8.57 -4.89
N ALA A 31 5.81 8.76 -5.87
CA ALA A 31 5.93 7.88 -7.03
C ALA A 31 6.31 6.45 -6.63
N ARG A 32 7.32 6.29 -5.77
CA ARG A 32 7.73 4.98 -5.27
C ARG A 32 6.64 4.33 -4.41
N GLN A 33 5.94 5.10 -3.56
CA GLN A 33 4.79 4.58 -2.79
C GLN A 33 3.68 4.07 -3.70
N SER A 34 3.38 4.78 -4.79
CA SER A 34 2.39 4.37 -5.81
C SER A 34 2.80 3.06 -6.50
N LEU A 35 4.08 2.91 -6.87
CA LEU A 35 4.61 1.66 -7.37
C LEU A 35 4.45 0.53 -6.35
N MET A 36 4.95 0.73 -5.12
CA MET A 36 4.91 -0.30 -4.07
C MET A 36 3.46 -0.73 -3.76
N ALA A 37 2.50 0.18 -3.81
CA ALA A 37 1.08 -0.16 -3.66
C ALA A 37 0.57 -1.06 -4.79
N ALA A 38 0.92 -0.75 -6.05
CA ALA A 38 0.56 -1.58 -7.21
C ALA A 38 1.21 -2.97 -7.13
N LEU A 39 2.51 -3.05 -6.80
CA LEU A 39 3.22 -4.31 -6.57
C LEU A 39 2.59 -5.11 -5.42
N SER A 40 2.11 -4.41 -4.37
CA SER A 40 1.47 -5.05 -3.23
C SER A 40 0.16 -5.77 -3.59
N ALA A 41 -0.63 -5.14 -4.44
CA ALA A 41 -1.91 -5.65 -4.91
C ALA A 41 -1.83 -6.57 -6.14
N ALA A 42 -0.66 -6.72 -6.75
CA ALA A 42 -0.41 -7.68 -7.83
C ALA A 42 -0.52 -9.14 -7.32
N SER A 43 -0.90 -10.06 -8.19
CA SER A 43 -0.69 -11.49 -7.96
C SER A 43 0.75 -11.89 -8.24
N SER A 44 1.19 -13.03 -7.71
CA SER A 44 2.56 -13.53 -7.91
C SER A 44 2.84 -13.79 -9.40
N ALA A 45 1.86 -14.28 -10.15
CA ALA A 45 1.95 -14.49 -11.59
C ALA A 45 2.09 -13.18 -12.38
N GLU A 46 1.43 -12.10 -11.96
CA GLU A 46 1.61 -10.79 -12.60
C GLU A 46 2.99 -10.21 -12.33
N LEU A 47 3.52 -10.39 -11.12
CA LEU A 47 4.89 -9.95 -10.80
C LEU A 47 5.93 -10.74 -11.59
N ASP A 48 5.73 -12.04 -11.76
CA ASP A 48 6.58 -12.86 -12.65
C ASP A 48 6.54 -12.37 -14.08
N ALA A 49 5.34 -12.18 -14.62
CA ALA A 49 5.16 -11.72 -15.99
C ALA A 49 5.74 -10.30 -16.17
N ALA A 50 5.63 -9.44 -15.16
CA ALA A 50 6.25 -8.14 -15.16
C ALA A 50 7.77 -8.27 -15.21
N LEU A 51 8.37 -9.06 -14.31
CA LEU A 51 9.82 -9.27 -14.24
C LEU A 51 10.38 -9.87 -15.53
N ALA A 52 9.71 -10.88 -16.10
CA ALA A 52 10.11 -11.52 -17.35
C ALA A 52 10.14 -10.54 -18.54
N ARG A 53 9.30 -9.50 -18.54
CA ARG A 53 9.27 -8.48 -19.60
C ARG A 53 10.43 -7.50 -19.55
N LEU A 54 11.20 -7.43 -18.45
CA LEU A 54 12.34 -6.52 -18.36
C LEU A 54 13.58 -7.01 -19.13
N GLY A 55 13.64 -8.31 -19.47
CA GLY A 55 14.80 -8.92 -20.09
C GLY A 55 15.98 -9.01 -19.13
N ASP A 56 17.16 -8.58 -19.59
CA ASP A 56 18.36 -8.57 -18.76
C ASP A 56 18.22 -7.55 -17.63
N ILE A 57 18.39 -8.07 -16.40
CA ILE A 57 18.34 -7.30 -15.16
C ILE A 57 19.55 -7.66 -14.27
N PRO A 58 20.04 -6.73 -13.45
CA PRO A 58 21.05 -7.04 -12.45
C PRO A 58 20.62 -8.19 -11.53
N ALA A 59 21.55 -9.07 -11.18
CA ALA A 59 21.27 -10.17 -10.25
C ALA A 59 20.82 -9.62 -8.88
N ALA A 60 19.80 -10.24 -8.29
CA ALA A 60 19.26 -9.85 -6.98
C ALA A 60 19.65 -10.87 -5.90
N THR A 61 20.29 -10.38 -4.84
CA THR A 61 20.65 -11.14 -3.63
C THR A 61 19.77 -10.71 -2.45
N ASP A 62 19.51 -11.62 -1.52
CA ASP A 62 18.64 -11.33 -0.38
C ASP A 62 19.46 -10.67 0.73
N ILE A 63 19.17 -9.41 1.06
CA ILE A 63 19.68 -8.78 2.29
C ILE A 63 18.99 -9.43 3.49
N ARG A 64 17.70 -9.69 3.33
CA ARG A 64 16.87 -10.45 4.27
C ARG A 64 16.01 -11.38 3.42
N PRO A 65 16.05 -12.71 3.68
CA PRO A 65 15.14 -13.63 3.01
C PRO A 65 13.69 -13.26 3.31
N ALA A 66 12.78 -13.60 2.41
CA ALA A 66 11.38 -13.30 2.62
C ALA A 66 10.86 -13.96 3.91
N GLU A 67 10.26 -13.17 4.79
CA GLU A 67 9.88 -13.58 6.15
C GLU A 67 8.45 -13.17 6.44
N SER A 68 7.61 -14.14 6.83
CA SER A 68 6.25 -13.89 7.29
C SER A 68 6.23 -13.69 8.80
N GLY A 69 5.65 -12.58 9.24
CA GLY A 69 5.42 -12.25 10.64
C GLY A 69 4.02 -11.66 10.85
N LEU A 70 3.80 -11.06 12.02
CA LEU A 70 2.54 -10.44 12.38
C LEU A 70 2.71 -8.93 12.53
N VAL A 71 1.67 -8.18 12.15
CA VAL A 71 1.56 -6.75 12.43
C VAL A 71 0.28 -6.49 13.23
N MET A 72 0.38 -5.63 14.23
CA MET A 72 -0.78 -5.16 15.00
C MET A 72 -1.65 -4.25 14.14
N LEU A 73 -2.87 -4.68 13.86
CA LEU A 73 -3.89 -3.82 13.25
C LEU A 73 -4.46 -2.88 14.32
N ARG A 74 -4.58 -1.60 13.96
CA ARG A 74 -5.21 -0.59 14.82
C ARG A 74 -6.51 -0.09 14.21
N GLY A 75 -7.60 -0.28 14.93
CA GLY A 75 -8.91 0.31 14.64
C GLY A 75 -9.05 1.67 15.32
N ARG A 76 -10.11 2.41 14.97
CA ARG A 76 -10.47 3.66 15.63
C ARG A 76 -11.97 3.72 15.90
N ALA A 77 -12.33 4.02 17.14
CA ALA A 77 -13.73 4.07 17.57
C ALA A 77 -14.49 5.12 16.73
N GLY A 78 -15.63 4.75 16.14
CA GLY A 78 -16.42 5.65 15.29
C GLY A 78 -15.77 6.05 13.96
N GLY A 79 -14.61 5.48 13.58
CA GLY A 79 -13.89 5.77 12.34
C GLY A 79 -12.82 6.87 12.47
N ASP A 80 -13.07 7.91 13.27
CA ASP A 80 -12.14 9.02 13.48
C ASP A 80 -11.62 9.15 14.91
N GLY A 81 -12.23 8.47 15.89
CA GLY A 81 -11.90 8.55 17.31
C GLY A 81 -10.59 7.85 17.73
N ARG A 82 -10.52 7.52 19.03
CA ARG A 82 -9.31 6.97 19.67
C ARG A 82 -8.90 5.63 19.04
N ALA A 83 -7.59 5.47 18.83
CA ALA A 83 -7.02 4.23 18.33
C ALA A 83 -7.08 3.11 19.38
N PHE A 84 -7.32 1.89 18.92
CA PHE A 84 -7.28 0.68 19.72
C PHE A 84 -6.72 -0.48 18.90
N ASN A 85 -6.18 -1.51 19.57
CA ASN A 85 -5.68 -2.70 18.90
C ASN A 85 -6.87 -3.55 18.42
N LEU A 86 -6.99 -3.74 17.12
CA LEU A 86 -8.08 -4.50 16.47
C LEU A 86 -7.75 -6.00 16.36
N GLY A 87 -6.47 -6.34 16.40
CA GLY A 87 -5.98 -7.71 16.25
C GLY A 87 -4.65 -7.73 15.50
N GLU A 88 -4.31 -8.88 14.92
CA GLU A 88 -3.08 -9.08 14.15
C GLU A 88 -3.41 -9.50 12.72
N ALA A 89 -2.53 -9.12 11.78
CA ALA A 89 -2.54 -9.64 10.42
C ALA A 89 -1.16 -10.19 10.07
N THR A 90 -1.15 -11.26 9.27
CA THR A 90 0.10 -11.77 8.73
C THR A 90 0.62 -10.85 7.64
N VAL A 91 1.90 -10.50 7.73
CA VAL A 91 2.63 -9.73 6.72
C VAL A 91 3.89 -10.47 6.35
N THR A 92 4.18 -10.54 5.06
CA THR A 92 5.45 -11.02 4.54
C THR A 92 6.28 -9.85 4.05
N ARG A 93 7.52 -9.76 4.53
CA ARG A 93 8.49 -8.73 4.15
C ARG A 93 9.65 -9.36 3.38
N ALA A 94 10.22 -8.62 2.45
CA ALA A 94 11.46 -8.98 1.75
C ALA A 94 12.35 -7.75 1.53
N ALA A 95 13.66 -7.95 1.55
CA ALA A 95 14.64 -6.92 1.22
C ALA A 95 15.77 -7.53 0.39
N ILE A 96 16.02 -6.95 -0.79
CA ILE A 96 17.02 -7.43 -1.74
C ILE A 96 18.07 -6.36 -2.02
N ARG A 97 19.23 -6.78 -2.51
CA ARG A 97 20.28 -5.95 -3.09
C ARG A 97 20.54 -6.41 -4.52
N LEU A 98 20.45 -5.50 -5.46
CA LEU A 98 20.88 -5.71 -6.85
C LEU A 98 22.41 -5.68 -6.93
N ALA A 99 22.97 -6.31 -7.96
CA ALA A 99 24.43 -6.42 -8.16
C ALA A 99 25.15 -5.06 -8.23
N ASP A 100 24.46 -4.00 -8.62
CA ASP A 100 24.97 -2.62 -8.66
C ASP A 100 24.80 -1.85 -7.34
N GLY A 101 24.35 -2.52 -6.28
CA GLY A 101 24.21 -1.97 -4.92
C GLY A 101 22.85 -1.38 -4.58
N ARG A 102 21.95 -1.17 -5.56
CA ARG A 102 20.59 -0.69 -5.30
C ARG A 102 19.82 -1.67 -4.43
N THR A 103 18.93 -1.15 -3.58
CA THR A 103 18.15 -1.99 -2.66
C THR A 103 16.67 -1.84 -2.92
N GLY A 104 15.95 -2.95 -2.77
CA GLY A 104 14.51 -3.01 -2.99
C GLY A 104 13.80 -3.68 -1.83
N PHE A 105 12.56 -3.26 -1.58
CA PHE A 105 11.78 -3.64 -0.41
C PHE A 105 10.35 -4.00 -0.78
N ALA A 106 9.76 -4.91 -0.02
CA ALA A 106 8.36 -5.25 -0.14
C ALA A 106 7.74 -5.62 1.20
N TYR A 107 6.47 -5.27 1.35
CA TYR A 107 5.59 -5.66 2.46
C TYR A 107 4.22 -6.04 1.88
N HIS A 108 3.77 -7.26 2.16
CA HIS A 108 2.49 -7.77 1.67
C HIS A 108 1.69 -8.41 2.80
N LEU A 109 0.38 -8.24 2.78
CA LEU A 109 -0.50 -9.07 3.58
C LEU A 109 -0.42 -10.53 3.11
N GLY A 110 -0.46 -11.45 4.06
CA GLY A 110 -0.37 -12.88 3.82
C GLY A 110 1.03 -13.45 3.99
N ARG A 111 1.25 -14.63 3.39
CA ARG A 111 2.40 -15.52 3.64
C ARG A 111 3.23 -15.84 2.39
N ASP A 112 2.98 -15.14 1.28
CA ASP A 112 3.67 -15.43 0.02
C ASP A 112 5.05 -14.74 -0.03
N GLY A 113 6.08 -15.49 0.38
CA GLY A 113 7.47 -15.03 0.36
C GLY A 113 8.01 -14.82 -1.05
N ARG A 114 7.57 -15.62 -2.01
CA ARG A 114 8.00 -15.50 -3.41
C ARG A 114 7.48 -14.19 -4.00
N LYS A 115 6.20 -13.88 -3.79
CA LYS A 115 5.59 -12.60 -4.16
C LYS A 115 6.34 -11.42 -3.56
N ALA A 116 6.64 -11.48 -2.26
CA ALA A 116 7.38 -10.43 -1.58
C ALA A 116 8.77 -10.22 -2.19
N ARG A 117 9.49 -11.30 -2.49
CA ARG A 117 10.80 -11.22 -3.14
C ARG A 117 10.72 -10.60 -4.53
N LEU A 118 9.76 -11.01 -5.36
CA LEU A 118 9.55 -10.44 -6.71
C LEU A 118 9.24 -8.95 -6.66
N ALA A 119 8.35 -8.54 -5.75
CA ALA A 119 8.01 -7.13 -5.56
C ALA A 119 9.23 -6.32 -5.09
N ALA A 120 10.04 -6.85 -4.18
CA ALA A 120 11.26 -6.19 -3.73
C ALA A 120 12.27 -6.02 -4.87
N THR A 121 12.40 -7.01 -5.77
CA THR A 121 13.24 -6.88 -6.97
C THR A 121 12.74 -5.78 -7.89
N LEU A 122 11.43 -5.72 -8.18
CA LEU A 122 10.85 -4.68 -9.03
C LEU A 122 10.98 -3.27 -8.42
N ASP A 123 10.84 -3.13 -7.09
CA ASP A 123 11.12 -1.88 -6.38
C ASP A 123 12.59 -1.46 -6.49
N GLY A 124 13.53 -2.42 -6.39
CA GLY A 124 14.96 -2.17 -6.61
C GLY A 124 15.27 -1.65 -8.03
N LEU A 125 14.73 -2.34 -9.04
CA LEU A 125 14.93 -2.01 -10.46
C LEU A 125 14.33 -0.64 -10.81
N TRP A 126 13.18 -0.29 -10.22
CA TRP A 126 12.50 0.97 -10.49
C TRP A 126 13.33 2.21 -10.10
N GLN A 127 14.34 2.06 -9.24
CA GLN A 127 15.19 3.17 -8.78
C GLN A 127 16.35 3.52 -9.75
N GLY A 128 16.45 2.88 -10.92
CA GLY A 128 17.47 3.22 -11.92
C GLY A 128 16.95 3.24 -13.35
N GLU A 129 17.79 2.87 -14.30
CA GLU A 129 17.49 2.99 -15.74
C GLU A 129 16.33 2.10 -16.20
N GLU A 130 16.00 1.06 -15.45
CA GLU A 130 14.89 0.14 -15.71
C GLU A 130 13.53 0.76 -15.37
N ARG A 131 13.48 1.93 -14.72
CA ARG A 131 12.24 2.60 -14.30
C ARG A 131 11.16 2.62 -15.39
N PRO A 132 11.41 3.08 -16.64
CA PRO A 132 10.37 3.09 -17.66
C PRO A 132 9.87 1.70 -18.03
N ARG A 133 10.76 0.68 -18.01
CA ARG A 133 10.40 -0.72 -18.27
C ARG A 133 9.57 -1.30 -17.14
N VAL A 134 9.91 -1.01 -15.87
CA VAL A 134 9.11 -1.43 -14.71
C VAL A 134 7.73 -0.77 -14.76
N GLU A 135 7.64 0.53 -15.03
CA GLU A 135 6.38 1.26 -15.13
C GLU A 135 5.49 0.67 -16.24
N ALA A 136 6.06 0.43 -17.42
CA ALA A 136 5.35 -0.22 -18.52
C ALA A 136 4.90 -1.64 -18.13
N ALA A 137 5.74 -2.40 -17.43
CA ALA A 137 5.42 -3.76 -17.04
C ALA A 137 4.29 -3.85 -15.98
N VAL A 138 4.21 -2.87 -15.09
CA VAL A 138 3.20 -2.81 -14.01
C VAL A 138 1.90 -2.13 -14.47
N SER A 139 1.87 -1.48 -15.64
CA SER A 139 0.67 -0.82 -16.19
C SER A 139 -0.57 -1.72 -16.21
N SER A 140 -0.45 -2.94 -16.76
CA SER A 140 -1.53 -3.94 -16.78
C SER A 140 -2.10 -4.28 -15.40
N VAL A 141 -1.25 -4.30 -14.36
CA VAL A 141 -1.70 -4.51 -12.97
C VAL A 141 -2.51 -3.32 -12.51
N ARG A 142 -2.04 -2.09 -12.77
CA ARG A 142 -2.78 -0.86 -12.41
C ARG A 142 -4.14 -0.79 -13.10
N ASP A 143 -4.19 -1.12 -14.38
CA ASP A 143 -5.44 -1.12 -15.15
C ASP A 143 -6.45 -2.12 -14.57
N ARG A 144 -6.00 -3.34 -14.26
CA ARG A 144 -6.85 -4.34 -13.60
C ARG A 144 -7.35 -3.85 -12.23
N LEU A 145 -6.48 -3.22 -11.44
CA LEU A 145 -6.86 -2.69 -10.12
C LEU A 145 -7.88 -1.55 -10.24
N ALA A 146 -7.72 -0.66 -11.22
CA ALA A 146 -8.67 0.41 -11.51
C ALA A 146 -10.04 -0.15 -11.93
N ALA A 147 -10.06 -1.11 -12.86
CA ALA A 147 -11.30 -1.76 -13.31
C ALA A 147 -12.02 -2.52 -12.18
N ALA A 148 -11.25 -3.17 -11.29
CA ALA A 148 -11.80 -3.83 -10.11
C ALA A 148 -12.41 -2.82 -9.11
N ALA A 149 -11.74 -1.68 -8.90
CA ALA A 149 -12.23 -0.61 -8.04
C ALA A 149 -13.53 0.01 -8.59
N GLU A 150 -13.59 0.30 -9.90
CA GLU A 150 -14.79 0.81 -10.57
C GLU A 150 -15.95 -0.18 -10.47
N THR A 151 -15.70 -1.46 -10.71
CA THR A 151 -16.72 -2.51 -10.58
C THR A 151 -17.27 -2.58 -9.16
N LYS A 152 -16.39 -2.48 -8.15
CA LYS A 152 -16.81 -2.43 -6.75
C LYS A 152 -17.65 -1.18 -6.46
N ALA A 153 -17.22 -0.01 -6.95
CA ALA A 153 -17.93 1.24 -6.76
C ALA A 153 -19.34 1.19 -7.38
N ARG A 154 -19.48 0.67 -8.60
CA ARG A 154 -20.79 0.48 -9.25
C ARG A 154 -21.72 -0.44 -8.46
N ARG A 155 -21.20 -1.56 -7.94
CA ARG A 155 -21.97 -2.49 -7.09
C ARG A 155 -22.46 -1.82 -5.80
N VAL A 156 -21.61 -1.03 -5.15
CA VAL A 156 -21.99 -0.29 -3.93
C VAL A 156 -23.03 0.79 -4.25
N ALA A 157 -22.84 1.54 -5.33
CA ALA A 157 -23.78 2.58 -5.75
C ALA A 157 -25.18 2.02 -6.03
N ALA A 158 -25.28 0.80 -6.60
CA ALA A 158 -26.55 0.13 -6.82
C ALA A 158 -27.31 -0.25 -5.53
N THR A 159 -26.64 -0.20 -4.36
CA THR A 159 -27.25 -0.45 -3.03
C THR A 159 -27.53 0.83 -2.24
N ARG A 160 -27.32 2.00 -2.84
CA ARG A 160 -27.57 3.29 -2.20
C ARG A 160 -29.08 3.54 -2.08
N VAL A 161 -29.51 3.95 -0.89
CA VAL A 161 -30.88 4.39 -0.63
C VAL A 161 -30.90 5.92 -0.65
N ASP A 162 -31.69 6.51 -1.53
CA ASP A 162 -31.91 7.96 -1.57
C ASP A 162 -33.19 8.31 -0.78
N PHE A 163 -33.05 9.13 0.25
CA PHE A 163 -34.17 9.69 1.01
C PHE A 163 -34.38 11.14 0.58
N PHE A 164 -35.59 11.49 0.13
CA PHE A 164 -36.00 12.86 -0.15
C PHE A 164 -37.20 13.23 0.72
N THR A 165 -37.16 14.39 1.36
CA THR A 165 -38.33 15.05 1.98
C THR A 165 -38.81 16.16 1.05
N MET A 166 -40.00 15.99 0.47
CA MET A 166 -40.65 17.01 -0.36
C MET A 166 -41.15 18.14 0.55
N VAL A 167 -40.52 19.32 0.46
CA VAL A 167 -41.03 20.53 1.13
C VAL A 167 -42.08 21.15 0.22
N ARG A 168 -43.32 21.20 0.69
CA ARG A 168 -44.41 21.93 0.02
C ARG A 168 -44.17 23.41 0.30
N GLY A 169 -43.88 24.20 -0.74
CA GLY A 169 -43.92 25.65 -0.64
C GLY A 169 -45.36 26.09 -0.42
N GLU A 170 -45.62 26.77 0.68
CA GLU A 170 -46.85 27.55 0.87
C GLU A 170 -46.49 29.01 0.54
N ASP A 171 -47.30 29.62 -0.31
CA ASP A 171 -47.18 31.01 -0.81
C ASP A 171 -47.28 32.07 0.30
#